data_AF-A0A6I1QTX9-F1
#
_entry.id   AF-A0A6I1QTX9-F1
#
_cell.length_a   1.000
_cell.length_b   1.000
_cell.length_c   1.000
_cell.angle_alpha   90.00
_cell.angle_beta   90.00
_cell.angle_gamma   90.00
#
_symmetry.space_group_name_H-M   'P 1'
#
loop_
_entity.id
_entity.type
_entity.pdbx_description
1 polymer ?
#
loop_
_entity_poly.entity_id
_entity_poly.type
_entity_poly.pdbx_seq_one_letter_code
_entity_poly.pdbx_strand_id
1 'polypeptide(L)' 'MLEREEELLNSKQVAVILDMSPDTVNEFARKNILPAFKKGKQWRFRKRDISVFFKKQSRDIRDA' A
#
# COMPACT_ATOMS: atom_id res chain seq x y z
N MET A 1 -5.05 -26.17 2.80
CA MET A 1 -4.60 -25.21 1.76
C MET A 1 -4.00 -24.03 2.50
N LEU A 2 -2.71 -23.76 2.30
CA LEU A 2 -1.93 -22.78 3.07
C LEU A 2 -2.71 -21.49 3.28
N GLU A 3 -2.97 -21.17 4.56
CA GLU A 3 -3.23 -19.82 5.03
C GLU A 3 -2.12 -18.96 4.45
N ARG A 4 -2.44 -18.26 3.35
CA ARG A 4 -1.50 -17.37 2.68
C ARG A 4 -1.11 -16.35 3.71
N GLU A 5 0.08 -16.48 4.28
CA GLU A 5 0.68 -15.46 5.14
C GLU A 5 0.48 -14.14 4.42
N GLU A 6 -0.41 -13.30 4.97
CA GLU A 6 -0.64 -11.98 4.41
C GLU A 6 0.67 -11.21 4.54
N GLU A 7 1.45 -11.15 3.46
CA GLU A 7 2.74 -10.46 3.47
C GLU A 7 2.49 -8.99 3.81
N LEU A 8 2.95 -8.60 5.00
CA LEU A 8 2.79 -7.25 5.55
C LEU A 8 4.01 -6.40 5.18
N LEU A 9 3.76 -5.38 4.38
CA LEU A 9 4.74 -4.40 3.97
C LEU A 9 4.83 -3.25 4.97
N ASN A 10 6.01 -2.64 5.06
CA ASN A 10 6.20 -1.33 5.70
C ASN A 10 6.10 -0.19 4.67
N SER A 11 6.03 1.05 5.15
CA SER A 11 5.86 2.22 4.27
C SER A 11 6.98 2.39 3.23
N LYS A 12 8.22 1.97 3.54
CA LYS A 12 9.34 2.05 2.58
C LYS A 12 9.17 1.04 1.44
N GLN A 13 8.69 -0.17 1.74
CA GLN A 13 8.42 -1.18 0.70
C GLN A 13 7.27 -0.75 -0.20
N VAL A 14 6.20 -0.20 0.38
CA VAL A 14 5.07 0.32 -0.39
C VAL A 14 5.48 1.51 -1.27
N ALA A 15 6.34 2.39 -0.75
CA ALA A 15 6.90 3.53 -1.50
C ALA A 15 7.61 3.08 -2.78
N VAL A 16 8.41 2.01 -2.71
CA VAL A 16 9.07 1.44 -3.90
C VAL A 16 8.05 0.86 -4.89
N ILE A 17 6.97 0.24 -4.42
CA ILE A 17 5.95 -0.38 -5.30
C ILE A 17 5.11 0.69 -6.02
N LEU A 18 4.74 1.75 -5.30
CA LEU A 18 3.87 2.81 -5.81
C LEU A 18 4.64 3.99 -6.43
N ASP A 19 5.96 3.88 -6.53
CA ASP A 19 6.87 4.92 -7.03
C ASP A 19 6.62 6.30 -6.38
N MET A 20 6.59 6.32 -5.05
CA MET A 20 6.34 7.54 -4.27
C MET A 20 7.18 7.59 -2.99
N SER A 21 7.22 8.75 -2.34
CA SER A 21 7.97 8.89 -1.09
C SER A 21 7.32 8.10 0.07
N PRO A 22 8.10 7.55 1.03
CA PRO A 22 7.55 6.93 2.22
C PRO A 22 6.65 7.86 3.06
N ASP A 23 6.90 9.17 3.01
CA ASP A 23 6.09 10.17 3.70
C ASP A 23 4.71 10.32 3.06
N THR A 24 4.65 10.33 1.72
CA THR A 24 3.39 10.28 0.96
C THR A 24 2.60 9.01 1.28
N VAL A 25 3.26 7.84 1.35
CA VAL A 25 2.61 6.58 1.75
C VAL A 25 2.03 6.68 3.17
N ASN A 26 2.79 7.25 4.11
CA ASN A 26 2.32 7.44 5.49
C ASN A 26 1.16 8.45 5.55
N GLU A 27 1.18 9.51 4.75
CA GLU A 27 0.08 10.44 4.62
C GLU A 27 -1.17 9.76 4.06
N PHE A 28 -1.03 8.94 3.02
CA PHE A 28 -2.13 8.18 2.43
C PHE A 28 -2.73 7.19 3.41
N ALA A 29 -1.92 6.56 4.25
CA ALA A 29 -2.39 5.74 5.37
C ALA A 29 -3.20 6.57 6.39
N ARG A 30 -2.70 7.75 6.79
CA ARG A 30 -3.42 8.65 7.71
C ARG A 30 -4.75 9.15 7.14
N LYS A 31 -4.80 9.38 5.83
CA LYS A 31 -5.98 9.83 5.09
C LYS A 31 -6.93 8.68 4.70
N ASN A 32 -6.63 7.43 5.07
CA ASN A 32 -7.37 6.24 4.66
C ASN A 32 -7.48 6.04 3.13
N ILE A 33 -6.54 6.60 2.36
CA ILE A 33 -6.44 6.40 0.90
C ILE A 33 -5.85 5.02 0.60
N LEU A 34 -4.83 4.62 1.36
CA LEU A 34 -4.24 3.28 1.30
C LEU A 34 -4.73 2.43 2.49
N PRO A 35 -5.25 1.21 2.25
CA PRO A 35 -5.59 0.28 3.33
C PRO A 35 -4.37 -0.07 4.17
N ALA A 36 -4.39 0.33 5.44
CA ALA A 36 -3.28 0.16 6.37
C ALA A 36 -3.77 0.05 7.80
N PHE A 37 -2.94 -0.51 8.68
CA PHE A 37 -3.16 -0.52 10.12
C PHE A 37 -1.88 -0.24 10.87
N LYS A 38 -1.99 0.28 12.11
CA LYS A 38 -0.83 0.48 12.98
C LYS A 38 -0.47 -0.81 13.70
N LYS A 39 0.80 -1.21 13.62
CA LYS A 39 1.42 -2.22 14.49
C LYS A 39 2.53 -1.53 15.29
N GLY A 40 2.21 -1.17 16.53
CA GLY A 40 3.05 -0.29 17.35
C GLY A 40 3.17 1.10 16.73
N LYS A 41 4.41 1.57 16.51
CA LYS A 41 4.70 2.89 15.90
C LYS A 41 4.75 2.88 14.37
N GLN A 42 4.56 1.72 13.74
CA GLN A 42 4.73 1.57 12.29
C GLN A 42 3.40 1.27 11.61
N TRP A 43 3.24 1.82 10.40
CA TRP A 43 2.17 1.41 9.49
C TRP A 43 2.52 0.06 8.86
N ARG A 44 1.50 -0.79 8.72
CA ARG A 44 1.57 -2.06 8.01
C ARG A 44 0.49 -2.11 6.95
N PHE A 45 0.88 -2.63 5.80
CA PHE A 45 0.07 -2.68 4.60
C PHE A 45 0.03 -4.11 4.10
N ARG A 46 -1.15 -4.61 3.76
CA ARG A 46 -1.25 -5.92 3.11
C ARG A 46 -0.79 -5.79 1.67
N LYS A 47 0.16 -6.62 1.25
CA LYS A 47 0.67 -6.63 -0.14
C LYS A 47 -0.44 -6.74 -1.18
N ARG A 48 -1.48 -7.54 -0.89
CA ARG A 48 -2.64 -7.71 -1.78
C ARG A 48 -3.38 -6.39 -2.02
N ASP A 49 -3.56 -5.58 -0.98
CA ASP A 49 -4.33 -4.34 -1.05
C ASP A 49 -3.54 -3.28 -1.84
N ILE A 50 -2.22 -3.20 -1.62
CA ILE A 50 -1.31 -2.34 -2.39
C ILE A 50 -1.26 -2.74 -3.87
N SER A 51 -1.23 -4.04 -4.15
CA SER A 51 -1.24 -4.55 -5.54
C SER A 51 -2.54 -4.19 -6.27
N VAL A 52 -3.69 -4.23 -5.58
CA VAL A 52 -4.98 -3.81 -6.14
C VAL A 52 -5.00 -2.30 -6.37
N PHE A 53 -4.48 -1.51 -5.44
CA PHE A 53 -4.39 -0.05 -5.58
C PHE A 53 -3.54 0.35 -6.80
N PHE A 54 -2.36 -0.24 -6.95
CA PHE A 54 -1.47 0.02 -8.09
C PHE A 54 -2.16 -0.25 -9.44
N LYS A 55 -2.86 -1.39 -9.54
CA LYS A 55 -3.62 -1.75 -10.75
C LYS A 55 -4.76 -0.78 -11.07
N LYS A 56 -5.41 -0.20 -10.05
CA LYS A 56 -6.44 0.84 -10.25
C LYS A 56 -5.83 2.11 -10.81
N GLN A 57 -4.72 2.58 -10.23
CA GLN A 57 -4.00 3.76 -10.73
C GLN A 57 -3.54 3.62 -12.19
N SER A 58 -3.12 2.42 -12.60
CA SER A 58 -2.71 2.18 -14.00
C SER A 58 -3.88 2.21 -15.00
N ARG A 59 -5.13 2.02 -14.56
CA ARG A 59 -6.31 2.12 -15.44
C ARG A 59 -6.69 3.56 -15.67
N ASP A 60 -6.72 4.38 -14.62
CA ASP A 60 -7.08 5.80 -14.72
C ASP A 60 -6.14 6.60 -15.63
N ILE A 61 -4.87 6.18 -15.78
CA ILE A 61 -3.90 6.80 -16.71
C ILE A 61 -4.11 6.36 -18.17
N ARG A 62 -4.70 5.18 -18.42
CA ARG A 62 -4.89 4.64 -19.77
C ARG A 62 -6.20 5.08 -20.43
N ASP A 63 -7.16 5.52 -19.63
CA ASP A 63 -8.48 5.97 -20.07
C ASP A 63 -8.62 7.51 -20.13
N ALA A 64 -7.51 8.26 -20.01
CA ALA A 64 -7.42 9.71 -20.12
C ALA A 64 -6.55 10.13 -21.33
#